data_AF-A0A3B8VDE8-F1
#
_entry.id   AF-A0A3B8VDE8-F1
#
_cell.length_a   1.000
_cell.length_b   1.000
_cell.length_c   1.000
_cell.angle_alpha   90.00
_cell.angle_beta   90.00
_cell.angle_gamma   90.00
#
_symmetry.space_group_name_H-M   'P 1'
#
loop_
_entity.id
_entity.type
_entity.pdbx_description
1 polymer ?
#
loop_
_entity_poly.entity_id
_entity_poly.type
_entity_poly.pdbx_seq_one_letter_code
_entity_poly.pdbx_strand_id
1 'polypeptide(L)'
;MKLYLKDFSQFDISLFPSELSSIILSMFKHLQHVDIPFRDWDNPYYLSSLSYDFLVDRLVEFGSRLKISVDKNLCLQSDQQYFNFLHKIYEKNYNGDPKWLDYHEHIHACENFGGNRKILYLDYREKSGLLERHIDTNWLDNTKVEVPTGDVFLRWAELGKTPYHYWDNNEPEDISRLCELVKPWSKLKPKLGIALEPINFLDDKKIEPFNRWWKNYHDQWCQHWNIESWPIEKIFGVAVIGKLSEIDQLVFKIKDQINPTKLCL
;
A
#
# COMPACT_ATOMS: atom_id res chain seq x y z
N MET A 1 3.15 21.15 -3.82
CA MET A 1 3.70 20.50 -2.62
C MET A 1 5.14 20.11 -2.90
N LYS A 2 6.01 20.07 -1.90
CA LYS A 2 7.43 19.70 -2.04
C LYS A 2 7.76 18.46 -1.23
N LEU A 3 8.31 17.44 -1.89
CA LEU A 3 8.87 16.26 -1.25
C LEU A 3 10.34 16.50 -0.93
N TYR A 4 10.75 16.30 0.32
CA TYR A 4 12.14 16.38 0.77
C TYR A 4 12.70 14.99 1.03
N LEU A 5 13.94 14.76 0.57
CA LEU A 5 14.68 13.53 0.86
C LEU A 5 15.74 13.77 1.95
N LYS A 6 16.38 12.69 2.40
CA LYS A 6 17.39 12.71 3.46
C LYS A 6 18.64 13.53 3.13
N ASP A 7 18.98 13.68 1.85
CA ASP A 7 20.11 14.49 1.36
C ASP A 7 19.72 15.96 1.09
N PHE A 8 18.53 16.39 1.54
CA PHE A 8 17.96 17.72 1.32
C PHE A 8 17.59 18.05 -0.13
N SER A 9 17.69 17.09 -1.06
CA SER A 9 17.05 17.24 -2.37
C SER A 9 15.54 17.39 -2.23
N GLN A 10 14.96 18.18 -3.14
CA GLN A 10 13.54 18.52 -3.13
C GLN A 10 12.93 18.23 -4.50
N PHE A 11 11.68 17.79 -4.51
CA PHE A 11 10.93 17.50 -5.72
C PHE A 11 9.55 18.16 -5.66
N ASP A 12 9.18 18.86 -6.72
CA ASP A 12 7.88 19.50 -6.82
C ASP A 12 6.79 18.51 -7.25
N ILE A 13 5.73 18.44 -6.44
CA ILE A 13 4.49 17.71 -6.72
C ILE A 13 3.41 18.75 -7.04
N SER A 14 2.98 18.77 -8.29
CA SER A 14 1.86 19.58 -8.77
C SER A 14 0.56 18.80 -8.62
N LEU A 15 -0.43 19.37 -7.94
CA LEU A 15 -1.77 18.78 -7.84
C LEU A 15 -2.71 19.36 -8.90
N PHE A 16 -3.55 18.50 -9.48
CA PHE A 16 -4.61 18.93 -10.38
C PHE A 16 -5.73 19.64 -9.59
N PRO A 17 -6.34 20.71 -10.13
CA PRO A 17 -7.46 21.38 -9.46
C PRO A 17 -8.65 20.43 -9.30
N SER A 18 -8.97 20.06 -8.07
CA SER A 18 -10.17 19.30 -7.73
C SER A 18 -10.52 19.49 -6.25
N GLU A 19 -11.75 19.14 -5.87
CA GLU A 19 -12.16 19.11 -4.46
C GLU A 19 -11.30 18.12 -3.66
N LEU A 20 -11.09 16.91 -4.20
CA LEU A 20 -10.27 15.87 -3.57
C LEU A 20 -8.82 16.34 -3.35
N SER A 21 -8.20 16.98 -4.35
CA SER A 21 -6.86 17.57 -4.23
C SER A 21 -6.82 18.63 -3.14
N SER A 22 -7.87 19.46 -3.00
CA SER A 22 -7.96 20.51 -1.99
C SER A 22 -8.07 19.94 -0.58
N ILE A 23 -8.84 18.86 -0.41
CA ILE A 23 -8.99 18.14 0.86
C ILE A 23 -7.66 17.50 1.25
N ILE A 24 -6.99 16.81 0.32
CA ILE A 24 -5.68 16.21 0.56
C ILE A 24 -4.63 17.26 0.91
N LEU A 25 -4.62 18.38 0.20
CA LEU A 25 -3.73 19.50 0.51
C LEU A 25 -3.95 20.02 1.93
N SER A 26 -5.22 20.12 2.37
CA SER A 26 -5.56 20.50 3.74
C SER A 26 -5.04 19.49 4.77
N MET A 27 -5.13 18.19 4.51
CA MET A 27 -4.54 17.16 5.38
C MET A 27 -3.01 17.32 5.46
N PHE A 28 -2.33 17.48 4.32
CA PHE A 28 -0.87 17.65 4.28
C PHE A 28 -0.40 18.97 4.90
N LYS A 29 -1.23 20.02 4.92
CA LYS A 29 -0.95 21.27 5.66
C LYS A 29 -0.72 21.03 7.15
N HIS A 30 -1.39 20.04 7.73
CA HIS A 30 -1.19 19.68 9.13
C HIS A 30 0.01 18.73 9.29
N LEU A 31 0.18 17.79 8.36
CA LEU A 31 1.25 16.79 8.42
C LEU A 31 2.65 17.34 8.09
N GLN A 32 2.76 18.48 7.42
CA GLN A 32 4.07 19.09 7.11
C GLN A 32 4.90 19.45 8.36
N HIS A 33 4.33 19.41 9.56
CA HIS A 33 5.05 19.68 10.80
C HIS A 33 5.62 18.42 11.45
N VAL A 34 5.36 17.23 10.90
CA VAL A 34 5.87 15.96 11.39
C VAL A 34 6.63 15.23 10.28
N ASP A 35 7.67 14.48 10.67
CA ASP A 35 8.40 13.65 9.71
C ASP A 35 7.53 12.48 9.25
N ILE A 36 7.67 12.14 7.96
CA ILE A 36 7.12 10.91 7.41
C ILE A 36 7.79 9.76 8.20
N PRO A 37 7.04 8.82 8.81
CA PRO A 37 7.61 7.68 9.51
C PRO A 37 8.15 6.63 8.52
N PHE A 38 8.93 7.07 7.54
CA PHE A 38 9.51 6.28 6.47
C PHE A 38 10.66 5.43 7.02
N ARG A 39 10.61 4.14 6.74
CA ARG A 39 11.60 3.13 7.10
C ARG A 39 12.32 2.67 5.85
N ASP A 40 13.50 2.08 6.01
CA ASP A 40 14.30 1.68 4.85
C ASP A 40 13.55 0.68 3.95
N TRP A 41 12.77 -0.24 4.52
CA TRP A 41 11.95 -1.20 3.76
C TRP A 41 10.71 -0.60 3.08
N ASP A 42 10.36 0.66 3.35
CA ASP A 42 9.35 1.38 2.57
C ASP A 42 9.91 1.82 1.20
N ASN A 43 11.25 1.88 1.06
CA ASN A 43 11.90 2.18 -0.21
C ASN A 43 11.61 1.07 -1.23
N PRO A 44 11.04 1.40 -2.40
CA PRO A 44 10.72 0.42 -3.46
C PRO A 44 11.91 -0.40 -3.97
N TYR A 45 13.13 0.13 -3.82
CA TYR A 45 14.39 -0.51 -4.22
C TYR A 45 15.20 -1.02 -3.02
N TYR A 46 14.62 -1.08 -1.81
CA TYR A 46 15.30 -1.61 -0.61
C TYR A 46 15.87 -3.01 -0.88
N LEU A 47 15.02 -3.93 -1.35
CA LEU A 47 15.40 -5.33 -1.61
C LEU A 47 16.39 -5.47 -2.75
N SER A 48 16.35 -4.58 -3.76
CA SER A 48 17.25 -4.61 -4.91
C SER A 48 18.71 -4.33 -4.54
N SER A 49 18.95 -3.70 -3.38
CA SER A 49 20.29 -3.35 -2.89
C SER A 49 20.91 -4.39 -1.96
N LEU A 50 20.16 -5.42 -1.57
CA LEU A 50 20.53 -6.39 -0.54
C LEU A 50 20.63 -7.81 -1.10
N SER A 51 21.54 -8.62 -0.58
CA SER A 51 21.56 -10.07 -0.84
C SER A 51 20.48 -10.78 -0.02
N TYR A 52 19.96 -11.91 -0.53
CA TYR A 52 18.99 -12.71 0.21
C TYR A 52 19.51 -13.17 1.58
N ASP A 53 20.75 -13.68 1.64
CA ASP A 53 21.39 -14.07 2.90
C ASP A 53 21.39 -12.95 3.96
N PHE A 54 21.66 -11.71 3.53
CA PHE A 54 21.62 -10.56 4.41
C PHE A 54 20.22 -10.28 4.97
N LEU A 55 19.16 -10.44 4.16
CA LEU A 55 17.78 -10.29 4.64
C LEU A 55 17.44 -11.37 5.66
N VAL A 56 17.86 -12.61 5.42
CA VAL A 56 17.69 -13.70 6.38
C VAL A 56 18.45 -13.42 7.68
N ASP A 57 19.68 -12.93 7.60
CA ASP A 57 20.45 -12.54 8.79
C ASP A 57 19.75 -11.45 9.60
N ARG A 58 19.14 -10.48 8.92
CA ARG A 58 18.32 -9.44 9.58
C ARG A 58 17.07 -10.03 10.23
N LEU A 59 16.37 -10.95 9.57
CA LEU A 59 15.22 -11.63 10.17
C LEU A 59 15.61 -12.40 11.43
N VAL A 60 16.75 -13.11 11.42
CA VAL A 60 17.31 -13.80 12.60
C VAL A 60 17.65 -12.81 13.71
N GLU A 61 18.27 -11.68 13.37
CA GLU A 61 18.60 -10.60 14.31
C GLU A 61 17.33 -10.05 14.99
N PHE A 62 16.28 -9.72 14.22
CA PHE A 62 15.02 -9.21 14.75
C PHE A 62 14.28 -10.26 15.57
N GLY A 63 14.29 -11.52 15.14
CA GLY A 63 13.74 -12.64 15.92
C GLY A 63 14.43 -12.76 17.28
N SER A 64 15.76 -12.68 17.32
CA SER A 64 16.55 -12.75 18.56
C SER A 64 16.18 -11.64 19.55
N ARG A 65 15.97 -10.40 19.07
CA ARG A 65 15.51 -9.27 19.90
C ARG A 65 14.14 -9.50 20.56
N LEU A 66 13.33 -10.36 19.95
CA LEU A 66 12.02 -10.80 20.45
C LEU A 66 12.08 -12.16 21.17
N LYS A 67 13.28 -12.72 21.36
CA LYS A 67 13.51 -14.07 21.92
C LYS A 67 12.86 -15.19 21.10
N ILE A 68 12.76 -15.00 19.78
CA ILE A 68 12.28 -15.98 18.80
C ILE A 68 13.50 -16.63 18.15
N SER A 69 13.55 -17.96 18.14
CA SER A 69 14.55 -18.70 17.39
C SER A 69 14.11 -18.84 15.93
N VAL A 70 14.80 -18.15 15.04
CA VAL A 70 14.59 -18.25 13.59
C VAL A 70 15.62 -19.23 13.02
N ASP A 71 15.14 -20.25 12.30
CA ASP A 71 15.97 -21.21 11.59
C ASP A 71 16.44 -20.61 10.28
N LYS A 72 17.71 -20.18 10.26
CA LYS A 72 18.36 -19.57 9.10
C LYS A 72 18.31 -20.50 7.88
N ASN A 73 18.45 -21.81 8.04
CA ASN A 73 18.54 -22.73 6.90
C ASN A 73 17.19 -22.86 6.19
N LEU A 74 16.09 -22.94 6.95
CA LEU A 74 14.74 -22.97 6.37
C LEU A 74 14.41 -21.65 5.67
N CYS A 75 14.84 -20.51 6.23
CA CYS A 75 14.70 -19.22 5.57
C CYS A 75 15.53 -19.14 4.27
N LEU A 76 16.79 -19.58 4.26
CA LEU A 76 17.63 -19.58 3.06
C LEU A 76 17.08 -20.48 1.93
N GLN A 77 16.27 -21.48 2.28
CA GLN A 77 15.57 -22.33 1.32
C GLN A 77 14.25 -21.74 0.82
N SER A 78 13.90 -20.52 1.25
CA SER A 78 12.62 -19.88 0.96
C SER A 78 11.41 -20.74 1.33
N ASP A 79 11.47 -21.46 2.46
CA ASP A 79 10.39 -22.34 2.91
C ASP A 79 9.15 -21.52 3.32
N GLN A 80 8.14 -21.52 2.47
CA GLN A 80 6.89 -20.79 2.71
C GLN A 80 6.10 -21.33 3.92
N GLN A 81 6.19 -22.64 4.22
CA GLN A 81 5.52 -23.18 5.42
C GLN A 81 6.20 -22.64 6.69
N TYR A 82 7.52 -22.47 6.64
CA TYR A 82 8.26 -21.87 7.73
C TYR A 82 7.94 -20.38 7.90
N PHE A 83 7.88 -19.59 6.81
CA PHE A 83 7.45 -18.19 6.91
C PHE A 83 6.02 -18.05 7.45
N ASN A 84 5.09 -18.92 7.03
CA ASN A 84 3.74 -18.97 7.59
C ASN A 84 3.73 -19.27 9.10
N PHE A 85 4.66 -20.10 9.57
CA PHE A 85 4.84 -20.34 11.01
C PHE A 85 5.36 -19.09 11.73
N LEU A 86 6.32 -18.37 11.16
CA LEU A 86 6.83 -17.10 11.71
C LEU A 86 5.75 -16.02 11.79
N HIS A 87 4.89 -15.91 10.77
CA HIS A 87 3.72 -15.03 10.75
C HIS A 87 2.77 -15.33 11.91
N LYS A 88 2.47 -16.61 12.17
CA LYS A 88 1.62 -17.02 13.32
C LYS A 88 2.22 -16.64 14.67
N ILE A 89 3.55 -16.62 14.80
CA ILE A 89 4.19 -16.14 16.03
C ILE A 89 3.92 -14.64 16.20
N TYR A 90 4.11 -13.84 15.14
CA TYR A 90 3.82 -12.41 15.17
C TYR A 90 2.36 -12.14 15.52
N GLU A 91 1.40 -12.75 14.81
CA GLU A 91 -0.03 -12.55 15.01
C GLU A 91 -0.48 -12.82 16.46
N LYS A 92 0.09 -13.86 17.09
CA LYS A 92 -0.27 -14.25 18.47
C LYS A 92 0.34 -13.37 19.55
N ASN A 93 1.45 -12.70 19.26
CA ASN A 93 2.26 -12.03 20.29
C ASN A 93 2.41 -10.52 20.07
N TYR A 94 1.95 -9.98 18.94
CA TYR A 94 1.99 -8.55 18.67
C TYR A 94 1.27 -7.77 19.77
N ASN A 95 2.01 -6.85 20.40
CA ASN A 95 1.56 -6.08 21.54
C ASN A 95 1.69 -4.56 21.32
N GLY A 96 1.95 -4.13 20.09
CA GLY A 96 2.23 -2.73 19.76
C GLY A 96 3.70 -2.30 19.89
N ASP A 97 4.62 -3.14 20.36
CA ASP A 97 6.05 -2.84 20.35
C ASP A 97 6.57 -2.79 18.88
N PRO A 98 7.18 -1.68 18.43
CA PRO A 98 7.71 -1.54 17.08
C PRO A 98 8.68 -2.65 16.64
N LYS A 99 9.37 -3.34 17.57
CA LYS A 99 10.26 -4.46 17.23
C LYS A 99 9.54 -5.60 16.52
N TRP A 100 8.26 -5.81 16.84
CA TRP A 100 7.46 -6.81 16.14
C TRP A 100 7.21 -6.43 14.68
N LEU A 101 7.09 -5.14 14.40
CA LEU A 101 6.98 -4.66 13.02
C LEU A 101 8.28 -4.90 12.26
N ASP A 102 9.43 -4.60 12.86
CA ASP A 102 10.73 -4.88 12.23
C ASP A 102 10.86 -6.36 11.86
N TYR A 103 10.48 -7.26 12.78
CA TYR A 103 10.46 -8.71 12.56
C TYR A 103 9.50 -9.11 11.43
N HIS A 104 8.25 -8.66 11.49
CA HIS A 104 7.21 -9.02 10.52
C HIS A 104 7.54 -8.52 9.10
N GLU A 105 8.01 -7.28 8.98
CA GLU A 105 8.41 -6.71 7.68
C GLU A 105 9.62 -7.45 7.09
N HIS A 106 10.53 -8.01 7.92
CA HIS A 106 11.64 -8.81 7.42
C HIS A 106 11.24 -10.24 7.01
N ILE A 107 10.12 -10.78 7.53
CA ILE A 107 9.50 -11.98 6.94
C ILE A 107 9.06 -11.65 5.52
N HIS A 108 8.29 -10.58 5.34
CA HIS A 108 7.83 -10.15 4.02
C HIS A 108 8.97 -9.76 3.07
N ALA A 109 10.05 -9.16 3.59
CA ALA A 109 11.24 -8.87 2.78
C ALA A 109 11.88 -10.14 2.21
N CYS A 110 11.92 -11.22 3.00
CA CYS A 110 12.40 -12.52 2.53
C CYS A 110 11.42 -13.16 1.53
N GLU A 111 10.12 -13.14 1.81
CA GLU A 111 9.08 -13.71 0.92
C GLU A 111 9.03 -13.01 -0.45
N ASN A 112 9.25 -11.69 -0.48
CA ASN A 112 9.15 -10.87 -1.68
C ASN A 112 10.53 -10.57 -2.31
N PHE A 113 11.58 -11.30 -1.95
CA PHE A 113 12.92 -11.07 -2.48
C PHE A 113 12.94 -11.16 -4.02
N GLY A 114 13.64 -10.22 -4.67
CA GLY A 114 13.67 -10.09 -6.13
C GLY A 114 12.45 -9.39 -6.74
N GLY A 115 11.42 -9.07 -5.94
CA GLY A 115 10.29 -8.25 -6.37
C GLY A 115 10.67 -6.77 -6.44
N ASN A 116 10.31 -6.10 -7.54
CA ASN A 116 10.42 -4.65 -7.66
C ASN A 116 9.05 -4.01 -7.40
N ARG A 117 9.01 -3.04 -6.48
CA ARG A 117 7.80 -2.24 -6.25
C ARG A 117 7.78 -1.07 -7.24
N LYS A 118 6.67 -0.91 -7.96
CA LYS A 118 6.50 0.17 -8.95
C LYS A 118 6.02 1.50 -8.35
N ILE A 119 5.78 1.54 -7.03
CA ILE A 119 5.14 2.67 -6.35
C ILE A 119 5.97 3.07 -5.14
N LEU A 120 6.27 4.37 -5.03
CA LEU A 120 6.74 4.98 -3.78
C LEU A 120 5.52 5.47 -2.98
N TYR A 121 5.31 4.93 -1.78
CA TYR A 121 4.24 5.38 -0.90
C TYR A 121 4.76 6.39 0.13
N LEU A 122 4.09 7.53 0.23
CA LEU A 122 4.27 8.52 1.29
C LEU A 122 3.12 8.33 2.28
N ASP A 123 3.37 7.55 3.33
CA ASP A 123 2.36 7.14 4.32
C ASP A 123 2.73 7.66 5.71
N TYR A 124 1.83 8.44 6.31
CA TYR A 124 2.00 8.96 7.67
C TYR A 124 1.50 7.99 8.75
N ARG A 125 0.99 6.81 8.36
CA ARG A 125 0.58 5.71 9.24
C ARG A 125 -0.31 6.21 10.39
N GLU A 126 -0.02 5.84 11.63
CA GLU A 126 -0.75 6.22 12.82
C GLU A 126 -0.83 7.75 13.03
N LYS A 127 0.15 8.51 12.53
CA LYS A 127 0.17 9.98 12.63
C LYS A 127 -0.94 10.65 11.82
N SER A 128 -1.54 9.93 10.86
CA SER A 128 -2.63 10.45 10.04
C SER A 128 -4.03 10.28 10.63
N GLY A 129 -4.17 9.56 11.75
CA GLY A 129 -5.48 9.11 12.27
C GLY A 129 -6.51 10.22 12.47
N LEU A 130 -6.12 11.38 13.01
CA LEU A 130 -7.02 12.52 13.25
C LEU A 130 -7.43 13.26 11.97
N LEU A 131 -6.77 12.97 10.85
CA LEU A 131 -7.02 13.60 9.56
C LEU A 131 -7.79 12.68 8.62
N GLU A 132 -7.95 11.39 8.96
CA GLU A 132 -8.77 10.47 8.17
C GLU A 132 -10.22 10.95 8.10
N ARG A 133 -10.84 10.82 6.93
CA ARG A 133 -12.23 11.25 6.69
C ARG A 133 -13.00 10.19 5.95
N HIS A 134 -14.32 10.26 6.03
CA HIS A 134 -15.16 9.52 5.10
C HIS A 134 -14.94 10.04 3.68
N ILE A 135 -14.91 9.11 2.74
CA ILE A 135 -14.81 9.42 1.32
C ILE A 135 -16.18 9.83 0.77
N ASP A 136 -16.20 10.81 -0.13
CA ASP A 136 -17.35 11.01 -1.02
C ASP A 136 -17.25 10.02 -2.19
N THR A 137 -18.27 9.17 -2.35
CA THR A 137 -18.33 8.17 -3.41
C THR A 137 -18.31 8.78 -4.81
N ASN A 138 -18.69 10.06 -4.97
CA ASN A 138 -18.60 10.78 -6.24
C ASN A 138 -17.15 10.97 -6.69
N TRP A 139 -16.19 10.95 -5.76
CA TRP A 139 -14.76 11.02 -6.13
C TRP A 139 -14.28 9.73 -6.83
N LEU A 140 -15.07 8.66 -6.77
CA LEU A 140 -14.73 7.37 -7.38
C LEU A 140 -15.06 7.31 -8.87
N ASP A 141 -15.87 8.23 -9.38
CA ASP A 141 -16.26 8.21 -10.80
C ASP A 141 -15.10 8.58 -11.74
N ASN A 142 -14.01 9.13 -11.19
CA ASN A 142 -12.81 9.50 -11.92
C ASN A 142 -11.59 8.61 -11.61
N THR A 143 -11.82 7.41 -11.05
CA THR A 143 -10.73 6.47 -10.79
C THR A 143 -10.11 5.95 -12.08
N LYS A 144 -8.80 5.73 -12.05
CA LYS A 144 -8.03 5.15 -13.14
C LYS A 144 -7.38 3.85 -12.71
N VAL A 145 -7.41 2.85 -13.59
CA VAL A 145 -6.66 1.59 -13.42
C VAL A 145 -5.27 1.66 -14.06
N GLU A 146 -5.08 2.54 -15.02
CA GLU A 146 -3.79 2.82 -15.66
C GLU A 146 -3.21 4.11 -15.11
N VAL A 147 -1.97 4.04 -14.64
CA VAL A 147 -1.24 5.17 -14.06
C VAL A 147 0.13 5.29 -14.74
N PRO A 148 0.33 6.34 -15.53
CA PRO A 148 1.63 6.68 -16.11
C PRO A 148 2.71 6.94 -15.05
N THR A 149 3.98 6.75 -15.43
CA THR A 149 5.13 7.15 -14.61
C THR A 149 5.05 8.63 -14.22
N GLY A 150 5.35 8.92 -12.96
CA GLY A 150 5.37 10.27 -12.38
C GLY A 150 4.00 10.77 -11.92
N ASP A 151 2.91 10.07 -12.23
CA ASP A 151 1.59 10.42 -11.70
C ASP A 151 1.53 10.16 -10.19
N VAL A 152 0.88 11.10 -9.50
CA VAL A 152 0.63 11.06 -8.06
C VAL A 152 -0.83 10.73 -7.83
N PHE A 153 -1.08 9.69 -7.05
CA PHE A 153 -2.41 9.16 -6.85
C PHE A 153 -2.68 8.81 -5.39
N LEU A 154 -3.97 8.70 -5.09
CA LEU A 154 -4.48 8.19 -3.84
C LEU A 154 -5.00 6.78 -4.06
N ARG A 155 -4.56 5.86 -3.22
CA ARG A 155 -5.19 4.55 -3.10
C ARG A 155 -6.08 4.56 -1.89
N TRP A 156 -7.28 4.02 -2.07
CA TRP A 156 -8.29 3.90 -1.04
C TRP A 156 -7.82 2.94 0.05
N ALA A 157 -8.04 3.32 1.30
CA ALA A 157 -7.47 2.62 2.43
C ALA A 157 -8.58 1.96 3.23
N GLU A 158 -8.81 0.68 2.99
CA GLU A 158 -9.77 -0.11 3.76
C GLU A 158 -9.15 -1.30 4.47
N LEU A 159 -9.64 -1.56 5.68
CA LEU A 159 -9.28 -2.72 6.50
C LEU A 159 -10.08 -3.98 6.11
N GLY A 160 -10.55 -4.07 4.86
CA GLY A 160 -11.39 -5.16 4.36
C GLY A 160 -10.86 -5.73 3.03
N LYS A 161 -11.37 -6.92 2.66
CA LYS A 161 -11.10 -7.50 1.35
C LYS A 161 -11.89 -6.73 0.29
N THR A 162 -11.35 -6.62 -0.92
CA THR A 162 -12.14 -6.23 -2.08
C THR A 162 -13.00 -7.43 -2.52
N PRO A 163 -14.08 -7.21 -3.30
CA PRO A 163 -14.84 -8.32 -3.88
C PRO A 163 -13.94 -9.30 -4.63
N TYR A 164 -12.94 -8.78 -5.34
CA TYR A 164 -11.96 -9.59 -6.06
C TYR A 164 -11.14 -10.49 -5.14
N HIS A 165 -10.58 -9.96 -4.04
CA HIS A 165 -9.79 -10.78 -3.10
C HIS A 165 -10.65 -11.82 -2.38
N TYR A 166 -11.92 -11.52 -2.13
CA TYR A 166 -12.85 -12.50 -1.57
C TYR A 166 -13.05 -13.69 -2.52
N TRP A 167 -13.29 -13.38 -3.80
CA TRP A 167 -13.43 -14.37 -4.86
C TRP A 167 -12.15 -15.17 -5.14
N ASP A 168 -11.02 -14.51 -5.32
CA ASP A 168 -9.74 -15.15 -5.69
C ASP A 168 -9.23 -16.08 -4.56
N ASN A 169 -9.63 -15.81 -3.32
CA ASN A 169 -9.37 -16.67 -2.17
C ASN A 169 -10.32 -17.87 -2.06
N ASN A 170 -11.30 -18.03 -2.96
CA ASN A 170 -12.36 -19.05 -2.91
C ASN A 170 -13.13 -19.05 -1.57
N GLU A 171 -13.45 -17.86 -1.05
CA GLU A 171 -14.26 -17.71 0.16
C GLU A 171 -15.73 -18.14 -0.10
N PRO A 172 -16.50 -18.50 0.95
CA PRO A 172 -17.87 -19.00 0.78
C PRO A 172 -18.80 -18.04 0.02
N GLU A 173 -19.60 -18.62 -0.88
CA GLU A 173 -20.55 -17.92 -1.75
C GLU A 173 -21.85 -17.48 -1.02
N ASP A 174 -21.71 -16.70 0.05
CA ASP A 174 -22.83 -16.15 0.85
C ASP A 174 -22.82 -14.61 0.81
N ILE A 175 -23.90 -14.02 0.28
CA ILE A 175 -24.05 -12.56 0.17
C ILE A 175 -24.02 -11.84 1.53
N SER A 176 -24.55 -12.46 2.59
CA SER A 176 -24.53 -11.86 3.93
C SER A 176 -23.11 -11.77 4.45
N ARG A 177 -22.32 -12.83 4.25
CA ARG A 177 -20.92 -12.88 4.64
C ARG A 177 -20.06 -11.93 3.79
N LEU A 178 -20.35 -11.85 2.51
CA LEU A 178 -19.72 -10.92 1.59
C LEU A 178 -19.93 -9.47 2.05
N CYS A 179 -21.17 -9.07 2.35
CA CYS A 179 -21.48 -7.73 2.86
C CYS A 179 -20.81 -7.41 4.20
N GLU A 180 -20.53 -8.40 5.04
CA GLU A 180 -19.82 -8.19 6.31
C GLU A 180 -18.31 -7.92 6.11
N LEU A 181 -17.68 -8.70 5.23
CA LEU A 181 -16.21 -8.72 5.08
C LEU A 181 -15.69 -7.81 3.97
N VAL A 182 -16.49 -7.61 2.93
CA VAL A 182 -16.12 -6.84 1.74
C VAL A 182 -16.80 -5.49 1.83
N LYS A 183 -15.97 -4.46 2.04
CA LYS A 183 -16.42 -3.08 2.22
C LYS A 183 -16.05 -2.25 0.99
N PRO A 184 -16.90 -1.31 0.58
CA PRO A 184 -16.51 -0.30 -0.38
C PRO A 184 -15.40 0.56 0.22
N TRP A 185 -14.74 1.32 -0.65
CA TRP A 185 -13.90 2.42 -0.20
C TRP A 185 -14.77 3.41 0.59
N SER A 186 -14.43 3.61 1.86
CA SER A 186 -15.21 4.38 2.83
C SER A 186 -14.35 5.44 3.54
N LYS A 187 -13.02 5.31 3.50
CA LYS A 187 -12.05 6.19 4.16
C LYS A 187 -11.04 6.78 3.18
N LEU A 188 -10.87 8.09 3.32
CA LEU A 188 -9.79 8.85 2.74
C LEU A 188 -8.67 9.02 3.77
N LYS A 189 -7.45 8.61 3.40
CA LYS A 189 -6.24 8.80 4.21
C LYS A 189 -5.20 9.62 3.43
N PRO A 190 -4.35 10.41 4.11
CA PRO A 190 -3.26 11.15 3.47
C PRO A 190 -2.08 10.21 3.17
N LYS A 191 -2.30 9.28 2.23
CA LYS A 191 -1.31 8.35 1.69
C LYS A 191 -1.16 8.58 0.19
N LEU A 192 -0.04 9.14 -0.23
CA LEU A 192 0.24 9.36 -1.65
C LEU A 192 1.01 8.16 -2.21
N GLY A 193 0.58 7.67 -3.38
CA GLY A 193 1.40 6.84 -4.24
C GLY A 193 2.01 7.69 -5.34
N ILE A 194 3.30 7.50 -5.60
CA ILE A 194 4.00 8.05 -6.78
C ILE A 194 4.37 6.87 -7.67
N ALA A 195 3.88 6.86 -8.91
CA ALA A 195 4.22 5.83 -9.88
C ALA A 195 5.67 6.02 -10.35
N LEU A 196 6.53 5.05 -10.06
CA LEU A 196 7.94 5.05 -10.49
C LEU A 196 8.12 4.45 -11.89
N GLU A 197 7.15 3.66 -12.32
CA GLU A 197 7.04 3.02 -13.62
C GLU A 197 5.56 3.04 -14.06
N PRO A 198 5.22 2.75 -15.32
CA PRO A 198 3.82 2.61 -15.73
C PRO A 198 3.15 1.44 -14.99
N ILE A 199 1.93 1.65 -14.52
CA ILE A 199 1.17 0.67 -13.75
C ILE A 199 -0.18 0.46 -14.42
N ASN A 200 -0.57 -0.79 -14.61
CA ASN A 200 -1.96 -1.16 -14.80
C ASN A 200 -2.39 -2.04 -13.61
N PHE A 201 -3.34 -1.56 -12.81
CA PHE A 201 -3.83 -2.27 -11.62
C PHE A 201 -4.65 -3.53 -11.96
N LEU A 202 -4.95 -3.76 -13.24
CA LEU A 202 -5.59 -4.97 -13.74
C LEU A 202 -4.59 -6.02 -14.24
N ASP A 203 -3.29 -5.71 -14.28
CA ASP A 203 -2.26 -6.68 -14.66
C ASP A 203 -2.35 -7.93 -13.76
N ASP A 204 -2.23 -9.10 -14.39
CA ASP A 204 -2.32 -10.43 -13.76
C ASP A 204 -3.67 -10.76 -13.10
N LYS A 205 -4.71 -9.95 -13.31
CA LYS A 205 -6.06 -10.19 -12.77
C LYS A 205 -6.92 -11.02 -13.73
N LYS A 206 -7.58 -12.04 -13.17
CA LYS A 206 -8.58 -12.86 -13.86
C LYS A 206 -9.93 -12.13 -13.98
N ILE A 207 -9.99 -11.09 -14.81
CA ILE A 207 -11.14 -10.19 -14.91
C ILE A 207 -12.42 -10.90 -15.37
N GLU A 208 -12.37 -11.66 -16.46
CA GLU A 208 -13.57 -12.31 -17.02
C GLU A 208 -14.19 -13.38 -16.10
N PRO A 209 -13.40 -14.29 -15.48
CA PRO A 209 -13.94 -15.17 -14.45
C PRO A 209 -14.54 -14.42 -13.26
N PHE A 210 -13.86 -13.37 -12.79
CA PHE A 210 -14.35 -12.56 -11.68
C PHE A 210 -15.67 -11.85 -12.02
N ASN A 211 -15.78 -11.20 -13.18
CA ASN A 211 -16.99 -10.48 -13.58
C ASN A 211 -18.22 -11.41 -13.66
N ARG A 212 -18.03 -12.66 -14.12
CA ARG A 212 -19.09 -13.67 -14.13
C ARG A 212 -19.56 -14.03 -12.72
N TRP A 213 -18.63 -14.19 -11.79
CA TRP A 213 -18.95 -14.43 -10.39
C TRP A 213 -19.61 -13.21 -9.74
N TRP A 214 -19.05 -12.03 -9.95
CA TRP A 214 -19.47 -10.78 -9.31
C TRP A 214 -20.89 -10.38 -9.70
N LYS A 215 -21.30 -10.67 -10.94
CA LYS A 215 -22.66 -10.45 -11.43
C LYS A 215 -23.75 -11.08 -10.55
N ASN A 216 -23.44 -12.18 -9.84
CA ASN A 216 -24.41 -12.85 -8.96
C ASN A 216 -24.65 -12.08 -7.65
N TYR A 217 -23.72 -11.23 -7.24
CA TYR A 217 -23.72 -10.56 -5.92
C TYR A 217 -23.76 -9.04 -6.01
N HIS A 218 -23.33 -8.46 -7.14
CA HIS A 218 -23.12 -7.02 -7.34
C HIS A 218 -24.31 -6.19 -6.87
N ASP A 219 -25.52 -6.47 -7.37
CA ASP A 219 -26.68 -5.60 -7.11
C ASP A 219 -27.09 -5.62 -5.64
N GLN A 220 -27.07 -6.80 -4.99
CA GLN A 220 -27.38 -6.94 -3.57
C GLN A 220 -26.32 -6.27 -2.69
N TRP A 221 -25.05 -6.40 -3.05
CA TRP A 221 -23.96 -5.76 -2.33
C TRP A 221 -24.01 -4.23 -2.47
N CYS A 222 -24.25 -3.72 -3.69
CA CYS A 222 -24.44 -2.30 -3.97
C CYS A 222 -25.64 -1.73 -3.19
N GLN A 223 -26.76 -2.46 -3.15
CA GLN A 223 -27.92 -2.10 -2.34
C GLN A 223 -27.59 -2.05 -0.84
N HIS A 224 -26.86 -3.03 -0.32
CA HIS A 224 -26.46 -3.06 1.10
C HIS A 224 -25.63 -1.83 1.49
N TRP A 225 -24.72 -1.39 0.62
CA TRP A 225 -23.84 -0.25 0.87
C TRP A 225 -24.39 1.09 0.39
N ASN A 226 -25.60 1.12 -0.18
CA ASN A 226 -26.21 2.30 -0.78
C ASN A 226 -25.31 2.95 -1.85
N ILE A 227 -24.78 2.12 -2.75
CA ILE A 227 -23.91 2.50 -3.87
C ILE A 227 -24.62 2.15 -5.17
N GLU A 228 -24.53 3.01 -6.18
CA GLU A 228 -25.17 2.78 -7.47
C GLU A 228 -24.51 1.65 -8.27
N SER A 229 -23.18 1.64 -8.32
CA SER A 229 -22.41 0.64 -9.06
C SER A 229 -21.00 0.47 -8.49
N TRP A 230 -20.46 -0.74 -8.62
CA TRP A 230 -19.11 -1.09 -8.20
C TRP A 230 -18.37 -1.92 -9.27
N PRO A 231 -18.05 -1.29 -10.42
CA PRO A 231 -17.36 -1.94 -11.53
C PRO A 231 -15.87 -2.16 -11.22
N ILE A 232 -15.16 -2.83 -12.13
CA ILE A 232 -13.76 -3.23 -11.94
C ILE A 232 -12.84 -2.03 -11.69
N GLU A 233 -13.14 -0.89 -12.32
CA GLU A 233 -12.42 0.36 -12.17
C GLU A 233 -12.58 0.92 -10.75
N LYS A 234 -13.75 0.77 -10.11
CA LYS A 234 -13.96 1.14 -8.70
C LYS A 234 -13.46 0.08 -7.71
N ILE A 235 -13.05 -1.10 -8.17
CA ILE A 235 -12.43 -2.13 -7.31
C ILE A 235 -10.92 -1.94 -7.26
N PHE A 236 -10.30 -1.62 -8.40
CA PHE A 236 -8.85 -1.58 -8.58
C PHE A 236 -8.27 -0.19 -8.79
N GLY A 237 -9.11 0.76 -9.22
CA GLY A 237 -8.66 2.07 -9.63
C GLY A 237 -8.18 2.94 -8.48
N VAL A 238 -7.48 4.00 -8.84
CA VAL A 238 -6.95 5.01 -7.94
C VAL A 238 -7.36 6.40 -8.42
N ALA A 239 -7.42 7.36 -7.50
CA ALA A 239 -7.64 8.75 -7.88
C ALA A 239 -6.29 9.41 -8.20
N VAL A 240 -6.05 9.70 -9.47
CA VAL A 240 -4.87 10.49 -9.88
C VAL A 240 -5.14 11.97 -9.58
N ILE A 241 -4.34 12.54 -8.70
CA ILE A 241 -4.55 13.90 -8.16
C ILE A 241 -3.42 14.86 -8.51
N GLY A 242 -2.36 14.39 -9.16
CA GLY A 242 -1.23 15.24 -9.50
C GLY A 242 -0.13 14.54 -10.27
N LYS A 243 1.00 15.23 -10.39
CA LYS A 243 2.18 14.78 -11.12
C LYS A 243 3.47 15.31 -10.51
N LEU A 244 4.52 14.50 -10.58
CA LEU A 244 5.90 14.86 -10.30
C LEU A 244 6.68 14.80 -11.62
N SER A 245 7.16 15.95 -12.11
CA SER A 245 7.79 16.07 -13.43
C SER A 245 9.23 15.53 -13.46
N GLU A 246 9.95 15.60 -12.35
CA GLU A 246 11.35 15.19 -12.22
C GLU A 246 11.48 13.73 -11.75
N ILE A 247 10.63 12.85 -12.26
CA ILE A 247 10.50 11.47 -11.77
C ILE A 247 11.78 10.65 -11.94
N ASP A 248 12.51 10.84 -13.04
CA ASP A 248 13.77 10.12 -13.28
C ASP A 248 14.84 10.47 -12.25
N GLN A 249 14.91 11.74 -11.84
CA GLN A 249 15.83 12.19 -10.81
C GLN A 249 15.43 11.65 -9.44
N LEU A 250 14.12 11.60 -9.13
CA LEU A 250 13.63 10.97 -7.90
C LEU A 250 13.98 9.47 -7.88
N VAL A 251 13.71 8.75 -8.97
CA VAL A 251 14.03 7.31 -9.10
C VAL A 251 15.51 7.07 -8.87
N PHE A 252 16.39 7.90 -9.45
CA PHE A 252 17.83 7.82 -9.22
C PHE A 252 18.18 7.95 -7.72
N LYS A 253 17.63 8.97 -7.04
CA LYS A 253 17.86 9.20 -5.60
C LYS A 253 17.35 8.06 -4.72
N ILE A 254 16.17 7.52 -5.03
CA ILE A 254 15.55 6.44 -4.25
C ILE A 254 16.32 5.13 -4.45
N LYS A 255 16.86 4.85 -5.65
CA LYS A 255 17.77 3.71 -5.88
C LYS A 255 19.04 3.78 -5.02
N ASP A 256 19.57 4.99 -4.83
CA ASP A 256 20.69 5.29 -3.94
C ASP A 256 20.30 5.29 -2.44
N GLN A 257 19.12 4.77 -2.09
CA GLN A 257 18.61 4.69 -0.71
C GLN A 257 18.44 6.06 -0.02
N ILE A 258 18.29 7.13 -0.80
CA ILE A 258 18.04 8.47 -0.28
C ILE A 258 16.54 8.63 -0.03
N ASN A 259 16.10 8.21 1.15
CA ASN A 259 14.68 8.07 1.48
C ASN A 259 13.96 9.41 1.71
N PRO A 260 12.64 9.48 1.46
CA PRO A 260 11.79 10.59 1.86
C PRO A 260 11.83 10.85 3.37
N THR A 261 11.81 12.14 3.74
CA THR A 261 11.77 12.56 5.15
C THR A 261 10.51 13.38 5.44
N LYS A 262 10.07 14.19 4.48
CA LYS A 262 9.05 15.20 4.73
C LYS A 262 8.33 15.65 3.47
N LEU A 263 7.07 16.06 3.62
CA LEU A 263 6.30 16.74 2.58
C LEU A 263 5.85 18.11 3.10
N CYS A 264 6.19 19.18 2.39
CA CYS A 264 5.79 20.56 2.73
C CYS A 264 4.84 21.13 1.68
N LEU A 265 4.04 22.12 2.08
CA LEU A 265 3.21 22.89 1.16
C LEU A 265 3.96 24.07 0.55
#